data_AF-A0A3B1E0L4-F1
#
_entry.id   AF-A0A3B1E0L4-F1
#
_cell.length_a   1.000
_cell.length_b   1.000
_cell.length_c   1.000
_cell.angle_alpha   90.00
_cell.angle_beta   90.00
_cell.angle_gamma   90.00
#
_symmetry.space_group_name_H-M   'P 1'
#
loop_
_entity.id
_entity.type
_entity.pdbx_description
1 polymer ?
#
loop_
_entity_poly.entity_id
_entity_poly.type
_entity_poly.pdbx_seq_one_letter_code
_entity_poly.pdbx_strand_id
1 'polypeptide(L)'
;MDNTVDSEFFDLHRIRHIVEPGITLWHAGSTVDRVDLPVYDDRVESLAEGTIIRVGLNQTWQTKRGGPGRWRDVDVLTLRTEYVWASGDSDRESPIGRFYEDRPELSSVGEFLDTELLWQVSDPVGLTGRIIYDIEGTKQPAYSTVGLIVDHGYGFKSSLGQRFVNALDSTVVFYNMQYQLTEKYLATFATNYDTTLGDFERIGGSITRSYPNVTIGLTYSFNNITDEASIGFILSPRGLRGGLGVRTGGTPNDRGSDLGG
;
A
#
# COMPACT_ATOMS: atom_id res chain seq x y z
N MET A 1 -18.01 18.38 -18.18
CA MET A 1 -17.95 17.08 -18.89
C MET A 1 -17.48 17.38 -20.31
N ASP A 2 -16.41 16.73 -20.75
CA ASP A 2 -15.89 16.88 -22.11
C ASP A 2 -16.20 15.62 -22.91
N ASN A 3 -16.89 15.81 -24.03
CA ASN A 3 -17.33 14.73 -24.90
C ASN A 3 -16.43 14.56 -26.13
N THR A 4 -15.38 15.37 -26.29
CA THR A 4 -14.49 15.35 -27.46
C THR A 4 -13.29 14.43 -27.28
N VAL A 5 -13.00 14.03 -26.04
CA VAL A 5 -11.89 13.12 -25.74
C VAL A 5 -12.24 11.70 -26.19
N ASP A 6 -11.44 11.16 -27.09
CA ASP A 6 -11.50 9.77 -27.55
C ASP A 6 -10.07 9.25 -27.78
N SER A 7 -9.75 8.08 -27.23
CA SER A 7 -8.45 7.43 -27.40
C SER A 7 -8.58 5.91 -27.27
N GLU A 8 -8.23 5.20 -28.33
CA GLU A 8 -8.22 3.73 -28.35
C GLU A 8 -7.11 3.15 -27.46
N PHE A 9 -5.92 3.75 -27.47
CA PHE A 9 -4.77 3.24 -26.72
C PHE A 9 -4.97 3.26 -25.20
N PHE A 10 -5.61 4.32 -24.68
CA PHE A 10 -5.88 4.49 -23.24
C PHE A 10 -7.31 4.07 -22.86
N ASP A 11 -8.09 3.54 -23.81
CA ASP A 11 -9.52 3.23 -23.67
C ASP A 11 -10.30 4.38 -23.00
N LEU A 12 -10.17 5.57 -23.59
CA LEU A 12 -10.84 6.79 -23.15
C LEU A 12 -11.97 7.12 -24.12
N HIS A 13 -13.18 7.24 -23.59
CA HIS A 13 -14.31 7.81 -24.31
C HIS A 13 -15.06 8.77 -23.38
N ARG A 14 -14.93 10.07 -23.68
CA ARG A 14 -15.39 11.20 -22.86
C ARG A 14 -14.68 11.27 -21.51
N ILE A 15 -14.62 12.46 -20.94
CA ILE A 15 -14.06 12.68 -19.61
C ILE A 15 -15.01 13.50 -18.75
N ARG A 16 -15.26 13.01 -17.54
CA ARG A 16 -15.86 13.74 -16.43
C ARG A 16 -14.77 13.93 -15.37
N HIS A 17 -14.51 15.17 -15.00
CA HIS A 17 -13.63 15.51 -13.89
C HIS A 17 -14.48 15.89 -12.68
N ILE A 18 -14.23 15.24 -11.56
CA ILE A 18 -14.86 15.48 -10.26
C ILE A 18 -13.77 16.00 -9.33
N VAL A 19 -14.07 17.07 -8.60
CA VAL A 19 -13.16 17.69 -7.63
C VAL A 19 -13.88 17.79 -6.29
N GLU A 20 -13.30 17.19 -5.26
CA GLU A 20 -13.85 17.15 -3.91
C GLU A 20 -12.83 17.76 -2.94
N PRO A 21 -12.99 19.04 -2.58
CA PRO A 21 -12.15 19.66 -1.55
C PRO A 21 -12.62 19.25 -0.15
N GLY A 22 -11.68 19.18 0.79
CA GLY A 22 -11.96 18.93 2.21
C GLY A 22 -11.05 19.76 3.10
N ILE A 23 -11.58 20.20 4.23
CA ILE A 23 -10.81 20.89 5.27
C ILE A 23 -11.18 20.33 6.64
N THR A 24 -10.17 20.04 7.45
CA THR A 24 -10.32 19.54 8.82
C THR A 24 -9.52 20.44 9.74
N LEU A 25 -10.16 20.93 10.80
CA LEU A 25 -9.52 21.68 11.88
C LEU A 25 -9.72 20.89 13.16
N TRP A 26 -8.64 20.61 13.85
CA TRP A 26 -8.65 19.91 15.12
C TRP A 26 -7.76 20.63 16.12
N HIS A 27 -8.16 20.61 17.40
CA HIS A 27 -7.39 21.22 18.47
C HIS A 27 -7.59 20.42 19.77
N ALA A 28 -6.49 20.10 20.44
CA ALA A 28 -6.50 19.57 21.79
C ALA A 28 -5.47 20.28 22.65
N GLY A 29 -5.77 20.40 23.94
CA GLY A 29 -4.81 20.86 24.94
C GLY A 29 -4.71 19.85 26.06
N SER A 30 -3.51 19.68 26.61
CA SER A 30 -3.24 18.86 27.77
C SER A 30 -2.72 19.72 28.92
N THR A 31 -2.84 19.19 30.15
CA THR A 31 -2.22 19.77 31.35
C THR A 31 -0.91 19.08 31.72
N VAL A 32 -0.56 18.00 31.02
CA VAL A 32 0.67 17.21 31.23
C VAL A 32 1.28 16.97 29.85
N ASP A 33 2.52 17.40 29.65
CA ASP A 33 3.21 17.24 28.37
C ASP A 33 3.50 15.76 28.12
N ARG A 34 3.20 15.30 26.90
CA ARG A 34 3.43 13.91 26.49
C ARG A 34 4.88 13.44 26.69
N VAL A 35 5.88 14.31 26.50
CA VAL A 35 7.30 13.99 26.68
C VAL A 35 7.63 13.59 28.13
N ASP A 36 6.81 14.03 29.09
CA ASP A 36 6.96 13.72 30.52
C ASP A 36 6.25 12.42 30.94
N LEU A 37 5.52 11.77 30.03
CA LEU A 37 4.82 10.52 30.29
C LEU A 37 5.58 9.31 29.70
N PRO A 38 5.96 8.30 30.52
CA PRO A 38 6.39 7.03 29.96
C PRO A 38 5.21 6.39 29.21
N VAL A 39 5.38 6.12 27.93
CA VAL A 39 4.34 5.51 27.07
C VAL A 39 4.23 4.02 27.41
N TYR A 40 3.12 3.62 28.03
CA TYR A 40 2.77 2.22 28.25
C TYR A 40 1.68 1.75 27.28
N ASP A 41 0.77 2.66 26.91
CA ASP A 41 -0.30 2.51 25.92
C ASP A 41 -0.32 3.77 25.01
N ASP A 42 0.02 3.58 23.74
CA ASP A 42 0.08 4.63 22.73
C ASP A 42 -1.27 5.33 22.49
N ARG A 43 -2.39 4.70 22.85
CA ARG A 43 -3.74 5.23 22.67
C ARG A 43 -4.19 6.18 23.77
N VAL A 44 -3.41 6.30 24.85
CA VAL A 44 -3.72 7.14 26.01
C VAL A 44 -2.61 8.15 26.25
N GLU A 45 -1.35 7.70 26.21
CA GLU A 45 -0.21 8.55 26.53
C GLU A 45 0.49 9.14 25.30
N SER A 46 0.32 8.58 24.10
CA SER A 46 0.93 9.11 22.85
C SER A 46 -0.04 9.89 21.97
N LEU A 47 -0.99 10.60 22.58
CA LEU A 47 -1.94 11.41 21.83
C LEU A 47 -1.26 12.68 21.29
N ALA A 48 -1.59 13.05 20.06
CA ALA A 48 -1.25 14.36 19.53
C ALA A 48 -1.89 15.44 20.41
N GLU A 49 -1.19 16.56 20.57
CA GLU A 49 -1.66 17.75 21.26
C GLU A 49 -1.48 18.97 20.35
N GLY A 50 -2.11 20.08 20.69
CA GLY A 50 -2.06 21.31 19.90
C GLY A 50 -3.10 21.37 18.78
N THR A 51 -2.82 22.17 17.76
CA THR A 51 -3.72 22.42 16.63
C THR A 51 -3.26 21.67 15.40
N ILE A 52 -4.17 21.00 14.70
CA ILE A 52 -3.92 20.38 13.39
C ILE A 52 -4.87 21.00 12.36
N ILE A 53 -4.33 21.37 11.22
CA ILE A 53 -5.06 21.81 10.05
C ILE A 53 -4.75 20.84 8.92
N ARG A 54 -5.77 20.26 8.31
CA ARG A 54 -5.65 19.43 7.11
C ARG A 54 -6.47 20.03 5.98
N VAL A 55 -5.85 20.20 4.82
CA VAL A 55 -6.51 20.63 3.58
C VAL A 55 -6.29 19.53 2.54
N GLY A 56 -7.39 18.95 2.06
CA GLY A 56 -7.38 17.87 1.07
C GLY A 56 -8.07 18.27 -0.22
N LEU A 57 -7.59 17.70 -1.33
CA LEU A 57 -8.19 17.80 -2.64
C LEU A 57 -8.18 16.42 -3.30
N ASN A 58 -9.37 15.85 -3.50
CA ASN A 58 -9.54 14.63 -4.27
C ASN A 58 -9.99 14.99 -5.68
N GLN A 59 -9.30 14.47 -6.69
CA GLN A 59 -9.62 14.66 -8.09
C GLN A 59 -9.83 13.30 -8.74
N THR A 60 -10.98 13.12 -9.38
CA THR A 60 -11.33 11.88 -10.07
C THR A 60 -11.70 12.19 -11.51
N TRP A 61 -10.98 11.57 -12.44
CA TRP A 61 -11.32 11.59 -13.86
C TRP A 61 -12.00 10.27 -14.21
N GLN A 62 -13.18 10.37 -14.76
CA GLN A 62 -14.02 9.26 -15.17
C GLN A 62 -14.19 9.25 -16.67
N THR A 63 -14.16 8.05 -17.24
CA THR A 63 -14.41 7.81 -18.66
C THR A 63 -15.44 6.72 -18.86
N LYS A 64 -15.92 6.56 -20.09
CA LYS A 64 -16.78 5.44 -20.48
C LYS A 64 -15.94 4.35 -21.14
N ARG A 65 -16.12 3.10 -20.73
CA ARG A 65 -15.51 1.91 -21.35
C ARG A 65 -16.56 0.86 -21.71
N GLY A 66 -16.24 -0.06 -22.64
CA GLY A 66 -17.10 -1.19 -23.01
C GLY A 66 -17.89 -1.05 -24.32
N GLY A 67 -17.88 0.12 -24.96
CA GLY A 67 -18.44 0.33 -26.29
C GLY A 67 -19.98 0.46 -26.37
N PRO A 68 -20.52 0.67 -27.58
CA PRO A 68 -21.96 0.90 -27.79
C PRO A 68 -22.85 -0.20 -27.19
N GLY A 69 -23.80 0.20 -26.35
CA GLY A 69 -24.74 -0.71 -25.67
C GLY A 69 -24.19 -1.39 -24.41
N ARG A 70 -22.91 -1.17 -24.04
CA ARG A 70 -22.29 -1.72 -22.82
C ARG A 70 -21.40 -0.70 -22.09
N TRP A 71 -21.68 0.59 -22.27
CA TRP A 71 -20.94 1.65 -21.61
C TRP A 71 -21.04 1.57 -20.09
N ARG A 72 -19.90 1.48 -19.42
CA ARG A 72 -19.75 1.60 -17.97
C ARG A 72 -18.89 2.82 -17.63
N ASP A 73 -19.20 3.49 -16.52
CA ASP A 73 -18.32 4.50 -15.94
C ASP A 73 -17.12 3.82 -15.28
N VAL A 74 -15.94 4.39 -15.49
CA VAL A 74 -14.68 3.91 -14.93
C VAL A 74 -13.89 5.11 -14.44
N ASP A 75 -13.45 5.06 -13.18
CA ASP A 75 -12.49 6.01 -12.61
C ASP A 75 -11.13 5.72 -13.23
N VAL A 76 -10.78 6.45 -14.30
CA VAL A 76 -9.54 6.21 -15.03
C VAL A 76 -8.34 6.75 -14.28
N LEU A 77 -8.50 7.88 -13.59
CA LEU A 77 -7.44 8.51 -12.81
C LEU A 77 -8.04 9.04 -11.51
N THR A 78 -7.39 8.78 -10.39
CA THR A 78 -7.66 9.44 -9.13
C THR A 78 -6.37 10.02 -8.59
N LEU A 79 -6.41 11.29 -8.19
CA LEU A 79 -5.32 12.00 -7.57
C LEU A 79 -5.84 12.59 -6.27
N ARG A 80 -5.24 12.17 -5.16
CA ARG A 80 -5.52 12.70 -3.84
C ARG A 80 -4.30 13.46 -3.36
N THR A 81 -4.51 14.69 -2.93
CA THR A 81 -3.45 15.53 -2.36
C THR A 81 -3.93 16.10 -1.04
N GLU A 82 -3.12 15.95 0.00
CA GLU A 82 -3.42 16.40 1.34
C GLU A 82 -2.22 17.17 1.90
N TYR A 83 -2.47 18.38 2.35
CA TYR A 83 -1.52 19.16 3.13
C TYR A 83 -1.96 19.14 4.58
N VAL A 84 -1.04 18.81 5.47
CA VAL A 84 -1.26 18.78 6.91
C VAL A 84 -0.23 19.68 7.56
N TRP A 85 -0.71 20.51 8.48
CA TRP A 85 0.10 21.35 9.34
C TRP A 85 -0.34 21.11 10.78
N ALA A 86 0.63 21.01 11.68
CA ALA A 86 0.39 20.95 13.11
C ALA A 86 1.15 22.08 13.80
N SER A 87 0.62 22.59 14.92
CA SER A 87 1.28 23.62 15.71
C SER A 87 2.58 23.12 16.35
N GLY A 88 3.55 24.00 16.56
CA GLY A 88 4.87 23.63 17.11
C GLY A 88 4.88 22.99 18.51
N ASP A 89 3.75 23.03 19.23
CA ASP A 89 3.57 22.32 20.51
C ASP A 89 3.22 20.82 20.32
N SER A 90 3.09 20.35 19.08
CA SER A 90 2.77 18.96 18.78
C SER A 90 4.05 18.17 18.49
N ASP A 91 4.45 17.22 19.35
CA ASP A 91 5.68 16.46 19.07
C ASP A 91 5.48 15.44 17.93
N ARG A 92 6.54 15.26 17.16
CA ARG A 92 6.56 14.30 16.06
C ARG A 92 7.04 12.93 16.55
N GLU A 93 6.15 11.95 16.51
CA GLU A 93 6.45 10.57 16.93
C GLU A 93 7.12 9.75 15.81
N SER A 94 6.77 10.02 14.55
CA SER A 94 7.33 9.31 13.40
C SER A 94 7.97 10.25 12.40
N PRO A 95 9.10 9.87 11.77
CA PRO A 95 9.68 10.63 10.66
C PRO A 95 8.74 10.68 9.44
N ILE A 96 7.70 9.84 9.37
CA ILE A 96 6.70 9.86 8.30
C ILE A 96 5.38 10.41 8.86
N GLY A 97 4.94 11.55 8.32
CA GLY A 97 3.67 12.17 8.68
C GLY A 97 2.47 11.32 8.25
N ARG A 98 1.43 11.27 9.10
CA ARG A 98 0.17 10.55 8.84
C ARG A 98 -0.97 11.25 9.55
N PHE A 99 -2.06 11.51 8.84
CA PHE A 99 -3.27 12.09 9.43
C PHE A 99 -4.42 11.08 9.38
N TYR A 100 -5.11 10.91 10.51
CA TYR A 100 -6.30 10.06 10.64
C TYR A 100 -7.51 10.95 10.89
N GLU A 101 -8.42 11.03 9.91
CA GLU A 101 -9.56 11.94 10.00
C GLU A 101 -10.58 11.55 11.07
N ASP A 102 -10.77 10.25 11.31
CA ASP A 102 -11.69 9.72 12.31
C ASP A 102 -11.13 9.77 13.73
N ARG A 103 -9.79 9.83 13.87
CA ARG A 103 -9.06 9.90 15.14
C ARG A 103 -7.84 10.84 15.01
N PRO A 104 -8.04 12.16 14.85
CA PRO A 104 -6.94 13.10 14.62
C PRO A 104 -5.88 13.07 15.72
N GLU A 105 -6.26 12.75 16.95
CA GLU A 105 -5.35 12.60 18.09
C GLU A 105 -4.36 11.43 17.98
N LEU A 106 -4.60 10.46 17.08
CA LEU A 106 -3.66 9.35 16.80
C LEU A 106 -2.78 9.63 15.58
N SER A 107 -2.84 10.84 15.04
CA SER A 107 -2.06 11.25 13.86
C SER A 107 -0.59 11.39 14.21
N SER A 108 0.28 10.96 13.29
CA SER A 108 1.69 11.34 13.29
C SER A 108 1.79 12.76 12.73
N VAL A 109 1.81 13.72 13.65
CA VAL A 109 1.75 15.16 13.40
C VAL A 109 3.06 15.75 12.87
N GLY A 110 2.96 16.98 12.38
CA GLY A 110 4.02 17.76 11.74
C GLY A 110 3.49 18.50 10.51
N GLU A 111 4.38 19.11 9.73
CA GLU A 111 4.03 19.70 8.43
C GLU A 111 4.45 18.79 7.26
N PHE A 112 3.48 18.28 6.51
CA PHE A 112 3.75 17.40 5.37
C PHE A 112 2.70 17.48 4.27
N LEU A 113 3.10 17.05 3.07
CA LEU A 113 2.24 16.86 1.90
C LEU A 113 2.15 15.37 1.57
N ASP A 114 0.95 14.79 1.58
CA ASP A 114 0.67 13.43 1.15
C ASP A 114 -0.02 13.47 -0.22
N THR A 115 0.52 12.76 -1.20
CA THR A 115 -0.06 12.68 -2.53
C THR A 115 -0.16 11.23 -2.96
N GLU A 116 -1.35 10.80 -3.37
CA GLU A 116 -1.65 9.45 -3.85
C GLU A 116 -2.26 9.50 -5.25
N LEU A 117 -1.82 8.58 -6.11
CA LEU A 117 -2.20 8.44 -7.50
C LEU A 117 -2.65 7.00 -7.76
N LEU A 118 -3.82 6.85 -8.36
CA LEU A 118 -4.27 5.59 -8.96
C LEU A 118 -4.65 5.87 -10.41
N TRP A 119 -4.03 5.18 -11.34
CA TRP A 119 -4.28 5.33 -12.77
C TRP A 119 -4.55 3.98 -13.42
N GLN A 120 -5.79 3.79 -13.88
CA GLN A 120 -6.16 2.66 -14.72
C GLN A 120 -5.82 2.96 -16.20
N VAL A 121 -4.53 2.92 -16.54
CA VAL A 121 -3.97 3.27 -17.86
C VAL A 121 -4.76 2.63 -19.01
N SER A 122 -5.10 1.36 -18.86
CA SER A 122 -5.97 0.61 -19.77
C SER A 122 -6.71 -0.47 -18.99
N ASP A 123 -7.44 -1.36 -19.66
CA ASP A 123 -8.08 -2.51 -18.99
C ASP A 123 -7.07 -3.50 -18.37
N PRO A 124 -5.95 -3.87 -19.04
CA PRO A 124 -4.94 -4.75 -18.44
C PRO A 124 -3.86 -4.05 -17.61
N VAL A 125 -3.69 -2.73 -17.71
CA VAL A 125 -2.56 -2.01 -17.06
C VAL A 125 -3.06 -1.01 -16.03
N GLY A 126 -2.54 -1.12 -14.82
CA GLY A 126 -2.78 -0.17 -13.72
C GLY A 126 -1.47 0.34 -13.13
N LEU A 127 -1.46 1.61 -12.75
CA LEU A 127 -0.35 2.27 -12.06
C LEU A 127 -0.85 2.85 -10.73
N THR A 128 -0.04 2.71 -9.70
CA THR A 128 -0.27 3.30 -8.37
C THR A 128 0.98 4.08 -7.96
N GLY A 129 0.80 5.15 -7.21
CA GLY A 129 1.90 5.88 -6.61
C GLY A 129 1.47 6.61 -5.35
N ARG A 130 2.39 6.76 -4.40
CA ARG A 130 2.20 7.61 -3.23
C ARG A 130 3.50 8.28 -2.84
N ILE A 131 3.45 9.54 -2.45
CA ILE A 131 4.60 10.30 -1.94
C ILE A 131 4.14 11.08 -0.71
N ILE A 132 4.88 10.91 0.39
CA ILE A 132 4.74 11.74 1.59
C ILE A 132 6.00 12.61 1.67
N TYR A 133 5.83 13.90 1.47
CA TYR A 133 6.90 14.89 1.51
C TYR A 133 6.86 15.63 2.84
N ASP A 134 7.97 15.57 3.58
CA ASP A 134 8.11 16.25 4.86
C ASP A 134 8.59 17.68 4.64
N ILE A 135 7.77 18.66 5.01
CA ILE A 135 7.99 20.08 4.69
C ILE A 135 8.81 20.76 5.78
N GLU A 136 8.62 20.37 7.03
CA GLU A 136 9.25 21.01 8.19
C GLU A 136 10.59 20.35 8.53
N GLY A 137 10.60 19.03 8.75
CA GLY A 137 11.74 18.33 9.34
C GLY A 137 12.91 18.16 8.37
N THR A 138 12.79 17.18 7.47
CA THR A 138 13.86 16.78 6.55
C THR A 138 13.88 17.58 5.24
N LYS A 139 12.76 18.22 4.86
CA LYS A 139 12.58 18.89 3.56
C LYS A 139 12.83 17.95 2.37
N GLN A 140 12.45 16.69 2.54
CA GLN A 140 12.67 15.61 1.59
C GLN A 140 11.44 14.68 1.55
N PRO A 141 11.29 13.85 0.50
CA PRO A 141 10.31 12.77 0.51
C PRO A 141 10.62 11.81 1.67
N ALA A 142 9.77 11.78 2.69
CA ALA A 142 9.90 10.85 3.81
C ALA A 142 9.56 9.42 3.39
N TYR A 143 8.62 9.28 2.46
CA TYR A 143 8.18 8.02 1.90
C TYR A 143 7.78 8.21 0.43
N SER A 144 8.16 7.26 -0.42
CA SER A 144 7.57 7.18 -1.76
C SER A 144 7.39 5.74 -2.21
N THR A 145 6.36 5.50 -3.00
CA THR A 145 6.16 4.23 -3.70
C THR A 145 5.54 4.45 -5.06
N VAL A 146 5.92 3.61 -6.01
CA VAL A 146 5.31 3.52 -7.33
C VAL A 146 5.17 2.05 -7.68
N GLY A 147 4.03 1.68 -8.26
CA GLY A 147 3.71 0.31 -8.63
C GLY A 147 3.02 0.25 -9.98
N LEU A 148 3.34 -0.79 -10.73
CA LEU A 148 2.74 -1.16 -12.01
C LEU A 148 2.15 -2.56 -11.86
N ILE A 149 0.92 -2.75 -12.30
CA ILE A 149 0.23 -4.04 -12.37
C ILE A 149 -0.18 -4.27 -13.81
N VAL A 150 0.09 -5.49 -14.32
CA VAL A 150 -0.25 -5.91 -15.68
C VAL A 150 -0.98 -7.25 -15.62
N ASP A 151 -2.18 -7.29 -16.18
CA ASP A 151 -2.90 -8.51 -16.52
C ASP A 151 -2.60 -8.88 -17.98
N HIS A 152 -1.80 -9.92 -18.17
CA HIS A 152 -1.36 -10.36 -19.50
C HIS A 152 -2.42 -11.22 -20.20
N GLY A 153 -3.55 -11.50 -19.53
CA GLY A 153 -4.54 -12.47 -19.97
C GLY A 153 -4.10 -13.91 -19.71
N TYR A 154 -4.98 -14.86 -20.07
CA TYR A 154 -4.73 -16.31 -19.94
C TYR A 154 -4.29 -16.75 -18.53
N GLY A 155 -4.73 -16.04 -17.49
CA GLY A 155 -4.42 -16.34 -16.10
C GLY A 155 -3.02 -15.92 -15.65
N PHE A 156 -2.33 -15.04 -16.40
CA PHE A 156 -1.02 -14.50 -16.04
C PHE A 156 -1.12 -13.03 -15.59
N LYS A 157 -0.67 -12.75 -14.37
CA LYS A 157 -0.60 -11.38 -13.81
C LYS A 157 0.78 -11.13 -13.24
N SER A 158 1.29 -9.91 -13.40
CA SER A 158 2.52 -9.48 -12.77
C SER A 158 2.41 -8.08 -12.20
N SER A 159 3.20 -7.80 -11.17
CA SER A 159 3.37 -6.45 -10.66
C SER A 159 4.85 -6.15 -10.42
N LEU A 160 5.26 -4.92 -10.70
CA LEU A 160 6.57 -4.39 -10.35
C LEU A 160 6.35 -3.11 -9.58
N GLY A 161 7.11 -2.88 -8.51
CA GLY A 161 7.09 -1.61 -7.83
C GLY A 161 8.38 -1.30 -7.13
N GLN A 162 8.47 -0.05 -6.70
CA GLN A 162 9.57 0.48 -5.92
C GLN A 162 9.00 1.19 -4.70
N ARG A 163 9.69 1.08 -3.59
CA ARG A 163 9.39 1.80 -2.35
C ARG A 163 10.67 2.36 -1.76
N PHE A 164 10.64 3.65 -1.43
CA PHE A 164 11.70 4.33 -0.71
C PHE A 164 11.19 4.78 0.65
N VAL A 165 12.02 4.57 1.67
CA VAL A 165 11.77 5.00 3.05
C VAL A 165 12.99 5.77 3.53
N ASN A 166 12.86 7.10 3.65
CA ASN A 166 13.99 7.98 3.97
C ASN A 166 14.59 7.69 5.35
N ALA A 167 13.75 7.42 6.35
CA ALA A 167 14.18 7.11 7.72
C ALA A 167 15.06 5.85 7.83
N LEU A 168 15.02 4.97 6.82
CA LEU A 168 15.81 3.74 6.74
C LEU A 168 16.91 3.81 5.69
N ASP A 169 16.99 4.90 4.93
CA ASP A 169 17.82 5.03 3.72
C ASP A 169 17.73 3.80 2.79
N SER A 170 16.53 3.22 2.70
CA SER A 170 16.30 1.97 1.97
C SER A 170 15.36 2.20 0.80
N THR A 171 15.79 1.72 -0.36
CA THR A 171 14.98 1.61 -1.56
C THR A 171 14.84 0.14 -1.92
N VAL A 172 13.61 -0.36 -1.91
CA VAL A 172 13.30 -1.74 -2.25
C VAL A 172 12.49 -1.78 -3.54
N VAL A 173 12.96 -2.58 -4.49
CA VAL A 173 12.21 -2.95 -5.69
C VAL A 173 11.57 -4.31 -5.45
N PHE A 174 10.27 -4.40 -5.64
CA PHE A 174 9.53 -5.64 -5.46
C PHE A 174 8.88 -6.07 -6.78
N TYR A 175 8.94 -7.36 -7.06
CA TYR A 175 8.31 -7.97 -8.23
C TYR A 175 7.46 -9.16 -7.79
N ASN A 176 6.23 -9.22 -8.28
CA ASN A 176 5.32 -10.33 -8.04
C ASN A 176 4.77 -10.87 -9.35
N MET A 177 4.51 -12.16 -9.35
CA MET A 177 4.01 -12.90 -10.49
C MET A 177 3.00 -13.93 -10.03
N GLN A 178 1.90 -14.06 -10.75
CA GLN A 178 0.87 -15.06 -10.54
C GLN A 178 0.53 -15.69 -11.88
N TYR A 179 0.56 -17.02 -11.95
CA TYR A 179 0.23 -17.75 -13.17
C TYR A 179 -0.68 -18.95 -12.90
N GLN A 180 -1.84 -18.95 -13.53
CA GLN A 180 -2.76 -20.07 -13.55
C GLN A 180 -2.27 -21.11 -14.57
N LEU A 181 -1.43 -22.03 -14.10
CA LEU A 181 -0.89 -23.13 -14.91
C LEU A 181 -2.00 -23.97 -15.57
N THR A 182 -3.08 -24.23 -14.82
CA THR A 182 -4.31 -24.89 -15.29
C THR A 182 -5.49 -24.41 -14.45
N GLU A 183 -6.72 -24.81 -14.77
CA GLU A 183 -7.90 -24.54 -13.93
C GLU A 183 -7.76 -24.93 -12.45
N LYS A 184 -6.87 -25.88 -12.15
CA LYS A 184 -6.64 -26.38 -10.78
C LYS A 184 -5.35 -25.89 -10.15
N TYR A 185 -4.39 -25.37 -10.92
CA TYR A 185 -3.05 -25.07 -10.42
C TYR A 185 -2.71 -23.59 -10.56
N LEU A 186 -2.20 -23.00 -9.50
CA LEU A 186 -1.75 -21.62 -9.43
C LEU A 186 -0.32 -21.60 -8.92
N ALA A 187 0.57 -20.99 -9.70
CA ALA A 187 1.93 -20.67 -9.29
C ALA A 187 2.03 -19.19 -8.91
N THR A 188 2.77 -18.88 -7.85
CA THR A 188 3.14 -17.52 -7.49
C THR A 188 4.64 -17.42 -7.32
N PHE A 189 5.17 -16.24 -7.61
CA PHE A 189 6.57 -15.87 -7.38
C PHE A 189 6.62 -14.43 -6.89
N ALA A 190 7.46 -14.15 -5.90
CA ALA A 190 7.64 -12.84 -5.32
C ALA A 190 9.12 -12.63 -4.97
N THR A 191 9.65 -11.45 -5.23
CA THR A 191 11.02 -11.09 -4.87
C THR A 191 11.12 -9.63 -4.46
N ASN A 192 12.00 -9.35 -3.50
CA ASN A 192 12.37 -8.02 -3.05
C ASN A 192 13.89 -7.84 -3.22
N TYR A 193 14.27 -6.75 -3.86
CA TYR A 193 15.66 -6.36 -4.09
C TYR A 193 15.91 -5.02 -3.41
N ASP A 194 16.81 -4.99 -2.44
CA ASP A 194 17.26 -3.74 -1.82
C ASP A 194 18.35 -3.13 -2.69
N THR A 195 18.09 -1.95 -3.24
CA THR A 195 19.02 -1.27 -4.16
C THR A 195 20.17 -0.58 -3.43
N THR A 196 20.03 -0.32 -2.12
CA THR A 196 21.07 0.26 -1.28
C THR A 196 22.14 -0.79 -0.96
N LEU A 197 21.72 -2.01 -0.62
CA LEU A 197 22.59 -3.16 -0.35
C LEU A 197 23.02 -3.91 -1.62
N GLY A 198 22.25 -3.78 -2.72
CA GLY A 198 22.54 -4.43 -3.98
C GLY A 198 22.26 -5.93 -3.98
N ASP A 199 21.29 -6.39 -3.18
CA ASP A 199 21.00 -7.81 -3.00
C ASP A 199 19.50 -8.09 -2.86
N PHE A 200 19.10 -9.33 -3.10
CA PHE A 200 17.75 -9.80 -2.87
C PHE A 200 17.54 -10.05 -1.38
N GLU A 201 16.70 -9.25 -0.74
CA GLU A 201 16.29 -9.47 0.65
C GLU A 201 15.48 -10.75 0.79
N ARG A 202 14.58 -10.98 -0.17
CA ARG A 202 13.65 -12.11 -0.13
C ARG A 202 13.32 -12.61 -1.51
N ILE A 203 13.32 -13.92 -1.66
CA ILE A 203 12.82 -14.62 -2.85
C ILE A 203 11.84 -15.68 -2.37
N GLY A 204 10.67 -15.76 -3.00
CA GLY A 204 9.68 -16.75 -2.62
C GLY A 204 8.80 -17.18 -3.78
N GLY A 205 8.23 -18.36 -3.65
CA GLY A 205 7.27 -18.87 -4.61
C GLY A 205 6.38 -19.93 -3.99
N SER A 206 5.23 -20.15 -4.60
CA SER A 206 4.33 -21.21 -4.20
C SER A 206 3.67 -21.87 -5.40
N ILE A 207 3.30 -23.13 -5.24
CA ILE A 207 2.41 -23.83 -6.16
C ILE A 207 1.26 -24.37 -5.33
N THR A 208 0.05 -23.96 -5.69
CA THR A 208 -1.18 -24.42 -5.03
C THR A 208 -2.05 -25.16 -6.03
N ARG A 209 -2.76 -26.18 -5.53
CA ARG A 209 -3.76 -26.94 -6.26
C ARG A 209 -5.10 -26.86 -5.55
N SER A 210 -6.10 -26.44 -6.31
CA SER A 210 -7.50 -26.38 -5.89
C SER A 210 -8.24 -27.69 -6.16
N TYR A 211 -8.88 -28.23 -5.13
CA TYR A 211 -9.88 -29.30 -5.19
C TYR A 211 -11.27 -28.73 -4.81
N PRO A 212 -12.38 -29.46 -5.04
CA PRO A 212 -13.71 -28.96 -4.68
C PRO A 212 -13.84 -28.48 -3.23
N ASN A 213 -13.21 -29.19 -2.29
CA ASN A 213 -13.38 -28.95 -0.84
C ASN A 213 -12.10 -28.51 -0.13
N VAL A 214 -10.94 -28.48 -0.81
CA VAL A 214 -9.65 -28.17 -0.18
C VAL A 214 -8.67 -27.59 -1.18
N THR A 215 -7.81 -26.69 -0.72
CA THR A 215 -6.63 -26.23 -1.46
C THR A 215 -5.39 -26.76 -0.75
N ILE A 216 -4.52 -27.41 -1.52
CA ILE A 216 -3.22 -27.91 -1.03
C ILE A 216 -2.13 -27.10 -1.72
N GLY A 217 -1.04 -26.77 -1.04
CA GLY A 217 0.07 -26.06 -1.66
C GLY A 217 1.42 -26.36 -1.04
N LEU A 218 2.45 -26.06 -1.83
CA LEU A 218 3.84 -26.03 -1.40
C LEU A 218 4.34 -24.58 -1.54
N THR A 219 5.06 -24.09 -0.54
CA THR A 219 5.68 -22.76 -0.53
C THR A 219 7.16 -22.89 -0.24
N TYR A 220 7.95 -22.07 -0.90
CA TYR A 220 9.37 -21.87 -0.65
C TYR A 220 9.62 -20.38 -0.43
N SER A 221 10.47 -20.05 0.54
CA SER A 221 10.93 -18.68 0.80
C SER A 221 12.38 -18.72 1.23
N PHE A 222 13.19 -17.80 0.71
CA PHE A 222 14.53 -17.52 1.14
C PHE A 222 14.59 -16.07 1.63
N ASN A 223 15.12 -15.86 2.83
CA ASN A 223 15.33 -14.54 3.42
C ASN A 223 16.83 -14.34 3.65
N ASN A 224 17.42 -13.45 2.86
CA ASN A 224 18.86 -13.18 2.90
C ASN A 224 19.26 -12.35 4.12
N ILE A 225 18.33 -11.57 4.70
CA ILE A 225 18.59 -10.77 5.91
C ILE A 225 18.92 -11.69 7.10
N THR A 226 18.27 -12.85 7.17
CA THR A 226 18.44 -13.85 8.24
C THR A 226 19.19 -15.10 7.79
N ASP A 227 19.65 -15.15 6.54
CA ASP A 227 20.22 -16.34 5.88
C ASP A 227 19.37 -17.61 6.09
N GLU A 228 18.06 -17.50 5.86
CA GLU A 228 17.11 -18.57 6.15
C GLU A 228 16.36 -19.04 4.90
N ALA A 229 16.37 -20.35 4.66
CA ALA A 229 15.48 -21.01 3.72
C ALA A 229 14.34 -21.73 4.46
N SER A 230 13.10 -21.42 4.11
CA SER A 230 11.90 -22.02 4.68
C SER A 230 11.07 -22.74 3.60
N ILE A 231 10.60 -23.94 3.92
CA ILE A 231 9.66 -24.71 3.09
C ILE A 231 8.37 -24.88 3.88
N GLY A 232 7.23 -24.66 3.24
CA GLY A 232 5.92 -24.75 3.90
C GLY A 232 4.89 -25.52 3.09
N PHE A 233 3.95 -26.14 3.81
CA PHE A 233 2.77 -26.79 3.24
C PHE A 233 1.51 -26.00 3.61
N ILE A 234 0.63 -25.80 2.63
CA ILE A 234 -0.65 -25.11 2.80
C ILE A 234 -1.75 -26.17 2.71
N LEU A 235 -2.67 -26.17 3.68
CA LEU A 235 -3.90 -26.96 3.64
C LEU A 235 -5.07 -26.06 4.06
N SER A 236 -5.88 -25.66 3.09
CA SER A 236 -7.01 -24.73 3.32
C SER A 236 -8.33 -25.37 2.90
N PRO A 237 -9.20 -25.79 3.85
CA PRO A 237 -10.56 -26.26 3.54
C PRO A 237 -11.40 -25.14 2.93
N ARG A 238 -12.16 -25.44 1.86
CA ARG A 238 -13.07 -24.47 1.26
C ARG A 238 -14.37 -24.38 2.09
N GLY A 239 -14.72 -23.19 2.56
CA GLY A 239 -15.94 -22.93 3.36
C GLY A 239 -15.70 -22.60 4.83
N LEU A 240 -14.46 -22.73 5.32
CA LEU A 240 -14.04 -22.24 6.63
C LEU A 240 -13.10 -21.03 6.43
N ARG A 241 -13.39 -19.89 7.06
CA ARG A 241 -12.48 -18.74 7.07
C ARG A 241 -11.30 -19.08 8.00
N GLY A 242 -10.19 -19.54 7.44
CA GLY A 242 -8.97 -19.87 8.18
C GLY A 242 -8.30 -21.12 7.61
N GLY A 243 -7.28 -20.94 6.76
CA GLY A 243 -6.45 -22.05 6.30
C GLY A 243 -5.40 -22.42 7.36
N LEU A 244 -5.03 -23.70 7.44
CA LEU A 244 -3.90 -24.16 8.25
C LEU A 244 -2.64 -24.17 7.37
N GLY A 245 -1.59 -23.47 7.81
CA GLY A 245 -0.27 -23.49 7.19
C GLY A 245 0.76 -24.04 8.17
N VAL A 246 1.61 -24.96 7.72
CA VAL A 246 2.77 -25.44 8.49
C VAL A 246 4.01 -24.98 7.73
N ARG A 247 4.87 -24.19 8.40
CA ARG A 247 6.19 -23.80 7.89
C ARG A 247 7.27 -24.56 8.64
N THR A 248 8.26 -25.08 7.92
CA THR A 248 9.42 -25.77 8.48
C THR A 248 10.69 -25.13 7.93
N GLY A 249 11.57 -24.69 8.83
CA GLY A 249 12.75 -23.86 8.54
C GLY A 249 12.68 -22.59 9.37
N GLY A 250 13.69 -22.37 10.21
CA GLY A 250 13.78 -21.30 11.21
C GLY A 250 14.44 -21.79 12.50
N THR A 251 15.56 -21.17 12.88
CA THR A 251 16.22 -21.39 14.19
C THR A 251 15.28 -20.89 15.30
N PRO A 252 15.08 -21.64 16.41
CA PRO A 252 14.05 -21.30 17.39
C PRO A 252 14.45 -20.06 18.21
N ASN A 253 13.97 -18.89 17.78
CA ASN A 253 13.80 -17.73 18.64
C ASN A 253 12.51 -17.02 18.23
N ASP A 254 11.39 -17.63 18.64
CA ASP A 254 10.05 -17.06 18.55
C ASP A 254 9.88 -15.88 19.50
N ARG A 255 9.37 -14.76 18.97
CA ARG A 255 8.02 -14.25 19.29
C ARG A 255 7.72 -12.99 18.47
N GLY A 256 6.75 -13.08 17.56
CA GLY A 256 6.19 -11.93 16.84
C GLY A 256 5.10 -12.39 15.88
N SER A 257 3.86 -12.25 16.33
CA SER A 257 2.60 -12.72 15.74
C SER A 257 2.30 -12.26 14.31
N ASP A 258 1.73 -13.22 13.56
CA ASP A 258 0.60 -13.14 12.61
C ASP A 258 0.31 -11.87 11.79
N LEU A 259 0.28 -12.10 10.48
CA LEU A 259 -0.80 -11.77 9.52
C LEU A 259 -1.76 -10.62 9.88
N GLY A 260 -1.78 -9.59 9.03
CA GLY A 260 -2.94 -8.70 8.86
C GLY A 260 -2.70 -7.58 7.86
N GLY A 261 -3.40 -7.62 6.72
CA GLY A 261 -3.41 -6.59 5.66
C GLY A 261 -3.31 -7.17 4.27
#